data_AF-A0A963KXP5-F1
#
_entry.id   AF-A0A963KXP5-F1
#
_cell.length_a   1.000
_cell.length_b   1.000
_cell.length_c   1.000
_cell.angle_alpha   90.00
_cell.angle_beta   90.00
_cell.angle_gamma   90.00
#
_symmetry.space_group_name_H-M   'P 1'
#
loop_
_entity.id
_entity.type
_entity.pdbx_description
1 polymer ?
#
loop_
_entity_poly.entity_id
_entity_poly.type
_entity_poly.pdbx_seq_one_letter_code
_entity_poly.pdbx_strand_id
1 'polypeptide(L)'
;MEDAIAPEQTRTLDQAAETAARTMFPGREIEVESYRDEKSGRFVYRVADKQSGHVIHQSPPDELLRFFASAREGQTGPLVQLKA
;
A
#
# COMPACT_ATOMS: atom_id res chain seq x y z
N MET A 1 14.71 -10.21 10.46
CA MET A 1 13.66 -10.32 11.49
C MET A 1 12.55 -9.39 11.01
N GLU A 2 11.53 -9.96 10.37
CA GLU A 2 10.42 -9.21 9.79
C GLU A 2 9.67 -8.46 10.89
N ASP A 3 9.60 -7.14 10.80
CA ASP A 3 8.66 -6.30 11.54
C ASP A 3 7.23 -6.64 11.08
N ALA A 4 6.72 -7.76 11.56
CA ALA A 4 5.30 -8.05 11.47
C ALA A 4 4.59 -7.04 12.37
N ILE A 5 3.89 -6.08 11.75
CA ILE A 5 2.98 -5.18 12.46
C ILE A 5 2.03 -6.07 13.27
N ALA A 6 1.97 -5.89 14.59
CA ALA A 6 1.15 -6.74 15.44
C ALA A 6 -0.32 -6.62 14.99
N PRO A 7 -1.11 -7.71 15.00
CA PRO A 7 -2.47 -7.70 14.44
C PRO A 7 -3.39 -6.63 15.06
N GLU A 8 -3.17 -6.27 16.33
CA GLU A 8 -3.86 -5.15 16.99
C GLU A 8 -3.48 -3.79 16.42
N GLN A 9 -2.20 -3.59 16.08
CA GLN A 9 -1.70 -2.35 15.46
C GLN A 9 -2.24 -2.18 14.04
N THR A 10 -2.36 -3.27 13.27
CA THR A 10 -3.00 -3.26 11.95
C THR A 10 -4.45 -2.80 12.05
N ARG A 11 -5.20 -3.32 13.02
CA ARG A 11 -6.61 -2.94 13.23
C ARG A 11 -6.77 -1.45 13.57
N THR A 12 -5.89 -0.89 14.39
CA THR A 12 -5.91 0.55 14.72
C THR A 12 -5.59 1.41 13.49
N LEU A 13 -4.64 0.98 12.65
CA LEU A 13 -4.29 1.67 11.42
C LEU A 13 -5.41 1.62 10.38
N ASP A 14 -6.09 0.48 10.24
CA ASP A 14 -7.23 0.35 9.33
C ASP A 14 -8.40 1.27 9.74
N GLN A 15 -8.68 1.37 11.05
CA GLN A 15 -9.69 2.30 11.57
C GLN A 15 -9.31 3.78 11.32
N ALA A 16 -8.04 4.11 11.47
CA ALA A 16 -7.53 5.45 11.17
C ALA A 16 -7.65 5.76 9.67
N ALA A 17 -7.31 4.79 8.81
CA ALA A 17 -7.44 4.92 7.36
C ALA A 17 -8.90 5.11 6.94
N GLU A 18 -9.84 4.36 7.53
CA GLU A 18 -11.28 4.54 7.28
C GLU A 18 -11.76 5.93 7.70
N THR A 19 -11.34 6.40 8.88
CA THR A 19 -11.69 7.73 9.38
C THR A 19 -11.17 8.83 8.47
N ALA A 20 -9.91 8.71 8.02
CA ALA A 20 -9.30 9.65 7.08
C ALA A 20 -10.04 9.65 5.74
N ALA A 21 -10.35 8.48 5.18
CA ALA A 21 -11.06 8.35 3.92
C ALA A 21 -12.46 8.97 3.97
N ARG A 22 -13.23 8.73 5.05
CA ARG A 22 -14.55 9.35 5.26
C ARG A 22 -14.48 10.88 5.35
N THR A 23 -13.38 11.41 5.89
CA THR A 23 -13.14 12.86 5.98
C THR A 23 -12.78 13.45 4.62
N MET A 24 -11.98 12.74 3.81
CA MET A 24 -11.54 13.18 2.48
C MET A 24 -12.65 13.12 1.42
N PHE A 25 -13.59 12.18 1.55
CA PHE A 25 -14.66 11.95 0.58
C PHE A 25 -16.05 12.12 1.22
N PRO A 26 -16.39 13.33 1.71
CA PRO A 26 -17.65 13.56 2.40
C PRO A 26 -18.84 13.29 1.46
N GLY A 27 -19.85 12.58 1.97
CA GLY A 27 -21.08 12.28 1.24
C GLY A 27 -20.96 11.19 0.17
N ARG A 28 -19.79 10.54 0.02
CA ARG A 28 -19.64 9.37 -0.85
C ARG A 28 -19.74 8.09 -0.03
N GLU A 29 -20.41 7.09 -0.58
CA GLU A 29 -20.34 5.72 -0.06
C GLU A 29 -19.02 5.12 -0.53
N ILE A 30 -18.09 4.90 0.41
CA ILE A 30 -16.75 4.40 0.10
C ILE A 30 -16.51 3.04 0.76
N GLU A 31 -15.62 2.26 0.15
CA GLU A 31 -15.02 1.05 0.70
C GLU A 31 -13.51 1.28 0.84
N VAL A 32 -12.95 0.88 1.99
CA VAL A 32 -11.52 1.00 2.28
C VAL A 32 -10.96 -0.39 2.47
N GLU A 33 -9.94 -0.72 1.69
CA GLU A 33 -9.23 -1.98 1.77
C GLU A 33 -7.75 -1.72 2.07
N SER A 34 -7.15 -2.61 2.83
CA SER A 34 -5.71 -2.62 3.07
C SER A 34 -5.12 -3.99 2.74
N TYR A 35 -3.96 -4.00 2.09
CA TYR A 35 -3.27 -5.24 1.71
C TYR A 35 -1.78 -5.00 1.50
N ARG A 36 -0.99 -6.08 1.51
CA ARG A 36 0.42 -6.03 1.11
C ARG A 36 0.53 -6.38 -0.37
N ASP A 37 1.03 -5.46 -1.18
CA ASP A 37 1.33 -5.72 -2.59
C ASP A 37 2.57 -6.61 -2.69
N GLU A 38 2.42 -7.79 -3.28
CA GLU A 38 3.48 -8.80 -3.31
C GLU A 38 4.68 -8.39 -4.17
N LYS A 39 4.44 -7.63 -5.24
CA LYS A 39 5.48 -7.22 -6.20
C LYS A 39 6.40 -6.18 -5.57
N SER A 40 5.84 -5.09 -5.08
CA SER A 40 6.57 -4.01 -4.43
C SER A 40 6.94 -4.29 -2.97
N GLY A 41 6.26 -5.25 -2.33
CA GLY A 41 6.37 -5.52 -0.89
C GLY A 41 5.75 -4.45 0.01
N ARG A 42 5.06 -3.45 -0.57
CA ARG A 42 4.50 -2.30 0.15
C ARG A 42 3.11 -2.59 0.71
N PHE A 43 2.78 -1.96 1.82
CA PHE A 43 1.41 -1.94 2.34
C PHE A 43 0.62 -0.86 1.59
N VAL A 44 -0.56 -1.22 1.10
CA VAL A 44 -1.42 -0.39 0.26
C VAL A 44 -2.73 -0.15 0.99
N TYR A 45 -3.19 1.08 0.98
CA TYR A 45 -4.57 1.45 1.30
C TYR A 45 -5.28 1.89 0.01
N ARG A 46 -6.41 1.26 -0.26
CA ARG A 46 -7.24 1.53 -1.45
C ARG A 46 -8.61 2.00 -1.00
N VAL A 47 -9.08 3.10 -1.60
CA VAL A 47 -10.42 3.64 -1.40
C VAL A 47 -11.17 3.56 -2.72
N ALA A 48 -12.31 2.87 -2.71
CA ALA A 48 -13.20 2.74 -3.87
C ALA A 48 -14.57 3.35 -3.57
N ASP A 49 -15.20 3.91 -4.61
CA ASP A 49 -16.62 4.23 -4.55
C ASP A 49 -17.43 2.93 -4.52
N LYS A 50 -18.31 2.79 -3.54
CA LYS A 50 -19.01 1.53 -3.26
C LYS A 50 -20.05 1.17 -4.33
N GLN A 51 -20.61 2.18 -5.01
CA GLN A 51 -21.65 1.95 -6.00
C GLN A 51 -21.07 1.51 -7.34
N SER A 52 -19.96 2.11 -7.74
CA SER A 52 -19.30 1.84 -9.03
C SER A 52 -18.13 0.86 -8.95
N GLY A 53 -17.56 0.65 -7.77
CA GLY A 53 -16.30 -0.08 -7.58
C GLY A 53 -15.06 0.68 -8.09
N HIS A 54 -15.22 1.94 -8.53
CA HIS A 54 -14.11 2.71 -9.07
C HIS A 54 -13.17 3.16 -7.94
N VAL A 55 -11.86 2.88 -8.10
CA VAL A 55 -10.84 3.34 -7.16
C VAL A 55 -10.68 4.84 -7.27
N ILE A 56 -11.06 5.55 -6.21
CA ILE A 56 -10.97 7.01 -6.14
C ILE A 56 -9.66 7.48 -5.52
N HIS A 57 -9.02 6.64 -4.71
CA HIS A 57 -7.72 6.92 -4.12
C HIS A 57 -6.95 5.65 -3.79
N GLN A 58 -5.64 5.70 -3.95
CA GLN A 58 -4.74 4.65 -3.51
C GLN A 58 -3.45 5.27 -2.98
N SER A 59 -2.97 4.73 -1.86
CA SER A 59 -1.68 5.10 -1.29
C SER A 59 -0.90 3.83 -0.93
N PRO A 60 0.32 3.65 -1.47
CA PRO A 60 0.98 4.47 -2.49
C PRO A 60 0.28 4.44 -3.87
N PRO A 61 0.46 5.47 -4.73
CA PRO A 61 0.05 5.42 -6.13
C PRO A 61 0.72 4.28 -6.91
N ASP A 62 0.06 3.80 -7.96
CA ASP A 62 0.53 2.68 -8.77
C ASP A 62 1.91 2.93 -9.38
N GLU A 63 2.24 4.16 -9.77
CA GLU A 63 3.55 4.53 -10.28
C GLU A 63 4.66 4.22 -9.28
N LEU A 64 4.42 4.49 -8.00
CA LEU A 64 5.38 4.18 -6.94
C LEU A 64 5.47 2.68 -6.67
N LEU A 65 4.35 1.97 -6.71
CA LEU A 65 4.36 0.51 -6.59
C LEU A 65 5.18 -0.13 -7.71
N ARG A 66 4.99 0.32 -8.96
CA ARG A 66 5.77 -0.14 -10.13
C ARG A 66 7.25 0.19 -9.99
N PHE A 67 7.59 1.38 -9.50
CA PHE A 67 8.97 1.78 -9.23
C PHE A 67 9.65 0.88 -8.18
N PHE A 68 8.96 0.58 -7.08
CA PHE A 68 9.52 -0.31 -6.06
C PHE A 68 9.62 -1.77 -6.54
N ALA A 69 8.66 -2.23 -7.32
CA ALA A 69 8.71 -3.56 -7.93
C ALA A 69 9.94 -3.70 -8.85
N SER A 70 10.21 -2.71 -9.71
CA SER A 70 11.37 -2.75 -10.61
C SER A 70 12.70 -2.72 -9.88
N ALA A 71 12.81 -1.93 -8.79
CA ALA A 71 14.01 -1.91 -7.95
C ALA A 71 14.26 -3.24 -7.25
N ARG A 72 13.20 -3.97 -6.86
CA ARG A 72 13.30 -5.29 -6.22
C ARG A 72 13.75 -6.37 -7.21
N GLU A 73 13.27 -6.32 -8.45
CA GLU A 73 13.73 -7.22 -9.52
C GLU A 73 15.21 -6.98 -9.86
N GLY A 74 15.65 -5.72 -9.87
CA GLY A 74 17.03 -5.32 -10.14
C GLY A 74 18.05 -5.57 -9.00
N GLN A 75 17.59 -5.93 -7.79
CA GLN A 75 18.45 -6.17 -6.61
C GLN A 75 18.85 -7.65 -6.42
N THR A 76 18.78 -8.48 -7.46
CA THR A 76 19.24 -9.88 -7.43
C THR A 76 20.75 -10.05 -7.65
N GLY A 77 21.56 -9.04 -7.28
CA GLY A 77 23.03 -9.15 -7.24
C GLY A 77 23.72 -7.90 -6.70
N PRO A 78 24.94 -8.00 -6.17
CA PRO A 78 25.73 -6.83 -5.79
C PRO A 78 26.02 -5.98 -7.04
N LEU A 79 25.64 -4.70 -7.00
CA LEU A 79 25.87 -3.74 -8.09
C LEU A 79 27.36 -3.52 -8.37
N VAL A 80 28.23 -3.83 -7.41
CA VAL A 80 29.69 -3.78 -7.54
C VAL A 80 30.31 -4.93 -6.74
N GLN A 81 31.06 -5.82 -7.42
CA GLN A 81 32.02 -6.72 -6.77
C GLN A 81 33.39 -6.03 -6.72
N LEU A 82 33.81 -5.63 -5.53
CA LEU A 82 35.19 -5.19 -5.30
C LEU A 82 36.07 -6.46 -5.28
N LYS A 83 36.97 -6.60 -6.26
CA LYS A 83 38.03 -7.60 -6.21
C LYS A 83 39.12 -7.12 -5.24
N ALA A 84 39.47 -7.96 -4.29
CA ALA A 84 40.69 -7.84 -3.48
C ALA A 84 41.92 -8.25 -4.30
#